data_AF-A0A059EZ69-F1
#
_entry.id   AF-A0A059EZ69-F1
#
_cell.length_a   1.000
_cell.length_b   1.000
_cell.length_c   1.000
_cell.angle_alpha   90.00
_cell.angle_beta   90.00
_cell.angle_gamma   90.00
#
_symmetry.space_group_name_H-M   'P 1'
#
loop_
_entity.id
_entity.type
_entity.pdbx_description
1 polymer ?
#
loop_
_entity_poly.entity_id
_entity_poly.type
_entity_poly.pdbx_seq_one_letter_code
_entity_poly.pdbx_strand_id
1 'polypeptide(L)' 'MRKSILMSNKLYLEEGNICREVVANDDLIRLDEILNKLHLPSHLGMTAMYKKSKLKYAGFKKKRFMNLFQIALPAKSM' A
#
# COMPACT_ATOMS: atom_id res chain seq x y z
N MET A 1 -12.76 -7.54 -17.29
CA MET A 1 -13.15 -6.12 -17.41
C MET A 1 -12.54 -5.36 -16.24
N ARG A 2 -12.01 -4.16 -16.47
CA ARG A 2 -11.48 -3.29 -15.41
C ARG A 2 -12.53 -2.26 -15.06
N LYS A 3 -12.92 -2.16 -13.79
CA LYS A 3 -13.97 -1.25 -13.33
C LYS A 3 -13.52 -0.50 -12.08
N SER A 4 -13.85 0.79 -12.02
CA SER A 4 -13.67 1.61 -10.83
C SER A 4 -15.00 1.72 -10.09
N ILE A 5 -14.99 1.55 -8.77
CA ILE A 5 -16.18 1.59 -7.92
C ILE A 5 -15.92 2.58 -6.78
N LEU A 6 -16.82 3.53 -6.56
CA LEU A 6 -16.78 4.42 -5.40
C LEU A 6 -17.71 3.85 -4.32
N MET A 7 -17.17 3.51 -3.15
CA MET A 7 -17.93 3.02 -2.00
C MET A 7 -17.43 3.69 -0.72
N SER A 8 -18.33 4.28 0.07
CA SER A 8 -18.01 4.86 1.37
C SER A 8 -16.79 5.80 1.34
N ASN A 9 -16.76 6.74 0.38
CA ASN A 9 -15.67 7.69 0.14
C ASN A 9 -14.31 7.07 -0.20
N LYS A 10 -14.29 5.80 -0.61
CA LYS A 10 -13.10 5.10 -1.08
C LYS A 10 -13.29 4.62 -2.51
N LEU A 11 -12.24 4.79 -3.30
CA LEU A 11 -12.19 4.28 -4.65
C LEU A 11 -11.65 2.85 -4.62
N TYR A 12 -12.31 1.95 -5.33
CA TYR A 12 -11.91 0.56 -5.50
C TYR A 12 -11.69 0.27 -6.98
N LEU A 13 -10.70 -0.57 -7.24
CA LEU A 13 -10.39 -1.08 -8.57
C LEU A 13 -10.70 -2.58 -8.61
N GLU A 14 -11.68 -2.94 -9.43
CA GLU A 14 -12.07 -4.31 -9.71
C GLU A 14 -11.45 -4.77 -11.04
N GLU A 15 -10.68 -5.85 -10.97
CA GLU A 15 -10.02 -6.48 -12.11
C GLU A 15 -10.19 -8.00 -12.02
N GLY A 16 -11.16 -8.55 -12.77
CA GLY A 16 -11.53 -9.96 -12.66
C GLY A 16 -12.17 -10.24 -11.30
N ASN A 17 -11.68 -11.25 -10.58
CA ASN A 17 -12.19 -11.63 -9.24
C ASN A 17 -11.47 -10.89 -8.10
N ILE A 18 -10.70 -9.84 -8.41
CA ILE A 18 -9.89 -9.11 -7.43
C ILE A 18 -10.42 -7.68 -7.32
N CYS A 19 -10.74 -7.27 -6.09
CA CYS A 19 -11.11 -5.89 -5.76
C CYS A 19 -10.08 -5.29 -4.80
N ARG A 20 -9.54 -4.11 -5.14
CA ARG A 20 -8.47 -3.43 -4.38
C ARG A 20 -8.84 -2.00 -4.07
N GLU A 21 -8.56 -1.55 -2.85
CA GLU A 21 -8.68 -0.13 -2.47
C GLU A 21 -7.61 0.67 -3.23
N VAL A 22 -8.03 1.72 -3.94
CA VAL A 22 -7.13 2.63 -4.64
C VAL A 22 -6.63 3.65 -3.64
N VAL A 23 -5.32 3.67 -3.45
CA VAL A 23 -4.60 4.62 -2.63
C VAL A 23 -3.76 5.48 -3.56
N ALA A 24 -3.92 6.79 -3.47
CA ALA A 24 -3.20 7.73 -4.32
C ALA A 24 -1.69 7.63 -4.06
N ASN A 25 -0.89 7.80 -5.12
CA ASN A 25 0.56 7.63 -5.02
C ASN A 25 1.23 8.71 -4.13
N ASP A 26 0.57 9.85 -3.96
CA ASP A 26 0.98 11.01 -3.16
C ASP A 26 0.38 11.04 -1.74
N ASP A 27 -0.55 10.13 -1.41
CA ASP A 27 -1.12 9.99 -0.07
C ASP A 27 -0.13 9.30 0.88
N LEU A 28 0.81 10.07 1.41
CA LEU A 28 1.89 9.56 2.25
C LEU A 28 1.41 8.99 3.58
N ILE A 29 0.36 9.58 4.14
CA ILE A 29 -0.22 9.15 5.43
C ILE A 29 -0.77 7.73 5.25
N ARG A 30 -1.59 7.51 4.21
CA ARG A 30 -2.18 6.21 3.96
C ARG A 30 -1.13 5.15 3.60
N LEU A 31 -0.09 5.53 2.85
CA LEU A 31 1.03 4.64 2.55
C LEU A 31 1.81 4.23 3.80
N ASP A 32 2.02 5.15 4.75
CA ASP A 32 2.67 4.85 6.03
C ASP A 32 1.82 3.90 6.89
N GLU A 33 0.52 4.14 6.99
CA GLU A 33 -0.40 3.24 7.69
C GLU A 33 -0.37 1.81 7.12
N ILE A 34 -0.32 1.67 5.79
CA ILE A 34 -0.22 0.37 5.12
C ILE A 34 1.11 -0.29 5.48
N LEU A 35 2.22 0.46 5.44
CA LEU A 35 3.54 -0.06 5.80
C LEU A 35 3.56 -0.52 7.26
N ASN A 36 3.04 0.27 8.19
CA ASN A 36 2.97 -0.08 9.62
C ASN A 36 2.17 -1.37 9.85
N LYS A 37 1.00 -1.49 9.21
CA LYS A 37 0.17 -2.71 9.29
C LYS A 37 0.85 -3.95 8.71
N LEU A 38 1.74 -3.79 7.73
CA LEU A 38 2.43 -4.90 7.06
C LEU A 38 3.77 -5.26 7.71
N HIS A 39 4.45 -4.29 8.34
CA HIS A 39 5.78 -4.45 8.91
C HIS A 39 5.73 -5.07 10.32
N LEU A 40 4.84 -4.56 11.18
CA LEU A 40 4.70 -4.99 12.58
C LEU A 40 4.46 -6.50 12.79
N PRO A 41 3.71 -7.22 11.93
CA PRO A 41 3.39 -8.62 12.20
C PRO A 41 4.40 -9.64 11.68
N SER A 42 5.41 -9.26 10.87
CA SER A 42 6.13 -10.26 10.06
C SER A 42 7.59 -9.93 9.72
N HIS A 43 8.14 -8.78 10.15
CA HIS A 43 9.51 -8.34 9.82
C HIS A 43 9.87 -8.51 8.33
N LEU A 44 8.88 -8.34 7.45
CA LEU A 44 9.04 -8.62 6.03
C LEU A 44 9.97 -7.61 5.39
N GLY A 45 10.87 -8.11 4.54
CA GLY A 45 11.65 -7.25 3.66
C GLY A 45 10.76 -6.42 2.73
N MET A 46 11.27 -5.26 2.31
CA MET A 46 10.62 -4.30 1.41
C MET A 46 9.81 -4.92 0.27
N THR A 47 10.45 -5.80 -0.52
CA THR A 47 9.83 -6.43 -1.68
C THR A 47 8.63 -7.31 -1.30
N ALA A 48 8.69 -8.02 -0.17
CA ALA A 48 7.60 -8.85 0.31
C ALA A 48 6.42 -8.01 0.80
N MET A 49 6.68 -6.90 1.51
CA MET A 49 5.63 -5.95 1.91
C MET A 49 4.91 -5.36 0.71
N TYR A 50 5.63 -4.95 -0.33
CA TYR A 50 5.00 -4.42 -1.55
C TYR A 50 4.16 -5.47 -2.28
N LYS A 51 4.63 -6.72 -2.39
CA LYS A 51 3.82 -7.81 -2.96
C LYS A 51 2.55 -8.04 -2.14
N LYS A 52 2.65 -8.04 -0.81
CA LYS A 52 1.52 -8.24 0.10
C LYS A 52 0.53 -7.07 0.04
N SER A 53 1.00 -5.82 -0.07
CA SER A 53 0.15 -4.64 -0.20
C SER A 53 -0.66 -4.66 -1.50
N LYS A 54 -0.07 -5.12 -2.61
CA LYS A 54 -0.73 -5.25 -3.92
C LYS A 54 -1.89 -6.26 -3.97
N LEU A 55 -2.05 -7.10 -2.95
CA LEU A 55 -3.22 -7.98 -2.81
C LEU A 55 -4.48 -7.22 -2.39
N LYS A 56 -4.33 -6.14 -1.62
CA LYS A 56 -5.46 -5.35 -1.08
C LYS A 56 -5.54 -3.94 -1.66
N TYR A 57 -4.42 -3.42 -2.18
CA TYR A 57 -4.32 -2.01 -2.59
C TYR A 57 -3.78 -1.83 -4.01
N ALA A 58 -4.20 -0.74 -4.65
CA ALA A 58 -3.74 -0.26 -5.95
C ALA A 58 -3.50 1.26 -5.92
N GLY A 59 -3.08 1.85 -7.04
CA GLY A 59 -2.96 3.32 -7.18
C GLY A 59 -1.59 3.93 -6.91
N PHE A 60 -0.65 3.20 -6.30
CA PHE A 60 0.70 3.67 -6.02
C PHE A 60 1.81 2.84 -6.70
N LYS A 61 2.96 3.49 -6.93
CA LYS A 61 4.15 2.89 -7.56
C LYS A 61 5.07 2.28 -6.52
N LYS A 62 5.76 1.19 -6.88
CA LYS A 62 6.79 0.53 -6.05
C LYS A 62 7.82 1.54 -5.51
N LYS A 63 8.39 2.39 -6.37
CA LYS A 63 9.40 3.39 -5.98
C LYS A 63 8.92 4.26 -4.83
N ARG A 64 7.66 4.70 -4.87
CA ARG A 64 7.09 5.58 -3.84
C ARG A 64 6.89 4.86 -2.52
N PHE A 65 6.36 3.64 -2.56
CA PHE A 65 6.21 2.76 -1.40
C PHE A 65 7.56 2.45 -0.73
N MET A 66 8.62 2.21 -1.53
CA MET A 66 9.96 1.93 -1.00
C MET A 66 10.63 3.16 -0.40
N ASN A 67 10.50 4.33 -1.03
CA ASN A 67 11.05 5.56 -0.48
C ASN A 67 10.50 5.85 0.91
N LEU A 68 9.19 5.61 1.12
CA LEU A 68 8.57 5.82 2.43
C LEU A 68 9.14 4.88 3.48
N PHE A 69 9.37 3.61 3.13
CA PHE A 69 9.97 2.64 4.04
C PHE A 69 11.41 3.00 4.43
N GLN A 70 12.21 3.49 3.48
CA GLN A 70 13.58 3.94 3.76
C GLN A 70 13.63 5.15 4.70
N ILE A 71 12.63 6.04 4.64
CA ILE A 71 12.49 7.17 5.56
C ILE A 71 12.00 6.71 6.94
N ALA A 72 11.10 5.73 6.99
CA ALA A 72 10.52 5.21 8.24
C ALA A 72 11.47 4.31 9.05
N LEU A 73 12.44 3.66 8.41
CA LEU A 73 13.45 2.80 9.06
C LEU A 73 14.36 3.52 10.07
N PRO A 74 15.05 4.64 9.73
CA PRO A 74 15.95 5.31 10.66
C PRO A 74 15.22 5.93 11.86
N ALA A 75 13.92 6.21 11.74
CA ALA A 75 13.11 6.78 12.83
C ALA A 75 12.62 5.76 13.86
N LYS A 76 12.76 4.44 13.61
CA LYS A 76 12.25 3.37 14.49
C LYS A 76 13.33 2.53 15.18
N SER A 77 14.60 2.79 14.86
CA SER A 77 15.76 2.11 15.47
C SER A 77 16.47 2.99 16.51
N MET A 78 15.85 4.07 16.97
CA MET A 78 16.29 4.89 18.10
C MET A 78 15.38 4.69 19.31
#